data_AF-A0A431M846-F1
#
_entry.id   AF-A0A431M846-F1
#
_cell.length_a   1.000
_cell.length_b   1.000
_cell.length_c   1.000
_cell.angle_alpha   90.00
_cell.angle_beta   90.00
_cell.angle_gamma   90.00
#
_symmetry.space_group_name_H-M   'P 1'
#
loop_
_entity.id
_entity.type
_entity.pdbx_description
1 polymer ?
#
loop_
_entity_poly.entity_id
_entity_poly.type
_entity_poly.pdbx_seq_one_letter_code
_entity_poly.pdbx_strand_id
1 'polypeptide(L)'
;MPLYEHVFLARQDASAQQVEDFTTQITGVIEGLGGKVTKTENWGVRSLTYRMNKNRKAHFMLLNIDGPASVVSEIERQERISEDIIRYLTVRVDELEEGPSAMMRKADRDRERDERGGFGGREGGGFRGDRGPRRSREDDATGSDEE
;
A
#
# COMPACT_ATOMS: atom_id res chain seq x y z
N MET A 1 -1.39 -4.13 -30.03
CA MET A 1 -2.75 -3.65 -29.72
C MET A 1 -2.62 -2.58 -28.64
N PRO A 2 -3.66 -1.78 -28.30
CA PRO A 2 -3.49 -0.80 -27.24
C PRO A 2 -3.26 -1.50 -25.90
N LEU A 3 -2.32 -0.99 -25.14
CA LEU A 3 -1.91 -1.53 -23.84
C LEU A 3 -2.58 -0.72 -22.74
N TYR A 4 -3.00 -1.40 -21.68
CA TYR A 4 -3.66 -0.78 -20.54
C TYR A 4 -3.07 -1.27 -19.24
N GLU A 5 -2.91 -0.35 -18.30
CA GLU A 5 -2.75 -0.65 -16.90
C GLU A 5 -4.09 -0.43 -16.21
N HIS A 6 -4.57 -1.48 -15.56
CA HIS A 6 -5.84 -1.48 -14.87
C HIS A 6 -5.62 -1.76 -13.40
N VAL A 7 -6.04 -0.84 -12.56
CA VAL A 7 -5.95 -0.97 -11.10
C VAL A 7 -7.35 -0.94 -10.52
N PHE A 8 -7.70 -1.96 -9.74
CA PHE A 8 -8.92 -1.96 -8.97
C PHE A 8 -8.65 -2.11 -7.48
N LEU A 9 -9.60 -1.59 -6.70
CA LEU A 9 -9.60 -1.61 -5.26
C LEU A 9 -10.81 -2.43 -4.81
N ALA A 10 -10.54 -3.54 -4.13
CA ALA A 10 -11.59 -4.32 -3.47
C ALA A 10 -11.76 -3.89 -2.00
N ARG A 11 -12.98 -4.07 -1.49
CA ARG A 11 -13.38 -3.77 -0.11
C ARG A 11 -12.47 -4.46 0.93
N GLN A 12 -12.35 -3.86 2.12
CA GLN A 12 -11.46 -4.38 3.17
C GLN A 12 -11.95 -5.69 3.81
N ASP A 13 -13.25 -6.00 3.67
CA ASP A 13 -13.85 -7.20 4.26
C ASP A 13 -13.77 -8.42 3.32
N ALA A 14 -13.36 -8.22 2.07
CA ALA A 14 -13.18 -9.31 1.12
C ALA A 14 -11.94 -10.12 1.53
N SER A 15 -12.05 -11.44 1.50
CA SER A 15 -10.90 -12.32 1.72
C SER A 15 -9.96 -12.27 0.52
N ALA A 16 -8.68 -12.59 0.73
CA ALA A 16 -7.71 -12.69 -0.36
C ALA A 16 -8.17 -13.66 -1.46
N GLN A 17 -8.81 -14.78 -1.08
CA GLN A 17 -9.37 -15.74 -2.02
C GLN A 17 -10.47 -15.12 -2.89
N GLN A 18 -11.38 -14.35 -2.31
CA GLN A 18 -12.44 -13.67 -3.08
C GLN A 18 -11.86 -12.68 -4.10
N VAL A 19 -10.78 -11.99 -3.74
CA VAL A 19 -10.08 -11.07 -4.65
C VAL A 19 -9.40 -11.83 -5.79
N GLU A 20 -8.79 -12.98 -5.51
CA GLU A 20 -8.17 -13.85 -6.52
C GLU A 20 -9.19 -14.50 -7.44
N ASP A 21 -10.33 -14.96 -6.91
CA ASP A 21 -11.44 -15.51 -7.67
C ASP A 21 -12.01 -14.45 -8.63
N PHE A 22 -12.21 -13.22 -8.14
CA PHE A 22 -12.65 -12.10 -8.95
C PHE A 22 -11.64 -11.74 -10.05
N THR A 23 -10.34 -11.75 -9.72
CA THR A 23 -9.26 -11.53 -10.68
C THR A 23 -9.27 -12.60 -11.78
N THR A 24 -9.52 -13.86 -11.41
CA THR A 24 -9.63 -14.98 -12.36
C THR A 24 -10.85 -14.82 -13.26
N GLN A 25 -11.99 -14.40 -12.70
CA GLN A 25 -13.20 -14.11 -13.47
C GLN A 25 -12.96 -13.00 -14.52
N ILE A 26 -12.35 -11.89 -14.12
CA ILE A 26 -12.02 -10.79 -15.04
C ILE A 26 -11.03 -11.26 -16.11
N THR A 27 -10.02 -12.05 -15.72
CA THR A 27 -9.03 -12.61 -16.66
C THR A 27 -9.72 -13.47 -17.72
N GLY A 28 -10.67 -14.33 -17.34
CA GLY A 28 -11.45 -15.13 -18.28
C GLY A 28 -12.31 -14.29 -19.24
N VAL A 29 -12.85 -13.16 -18.78
CA VAL A 29 -13.60 -12.22 -19.63
C VAL A 29 -12.67 -11.51 -20.62
N ILE A 30 -11.48 -11.12 -20.17
CA ILE A 30 -10.45 -10.51 -21.02
C ILE A 30 -10.07 -11.46 -22.16
N GLU A 31 -9.75 -12.72 -21.83
CA GLU A 31 -9.37 -13.74 -22.79
C GLU A 31 -10.52 -14.08 -23.76
N GLY A 32 -11.75 -14.17 -23.26
CA GLY A 32 -12.95 -14.43 -24.08
C GLY A 32 -13.25 -13.34 -25.11
N LEU A 33 -12.82 -12.10 -24.87
CA LEU A 33 -12.96 -10.97 -25.79
C LEU A 33 -11.72 -10.73 -26.67
N GLY A 34 -10.75 -11.65 -26.64
CA GLY A 34 -9.52 -11.58 -27.44
C GLY A 34 -8.46 -10.62 -26.89
N GLY A 35 -8.54 -10.27 -25.60
CA GLY A 35 -7.47 -9.62 -24.87
C GLY A 35 -6.54 -10.63 -24.19
N LYS A 36 -5.36 -10.18 -23.77
CA LYS A 36 -4.37 -10.96 -23.03
C LYS A 36 -3.98 -10.21 -21.76
N VAL A 37 -3.90 -10.93 -20.64
CA VAL A 37 -3.31 -10.39 -19.42
C VAL A 37 -1.82 -10.71 -19.42
N THR A 38 -0.98 -9.68 -19.48
CA THR A 38 0.48 -9.85 -19.50
C THR A 38 1.04 -10.02 -18.10
N LYS A 39 0.42 -9.36 -17.12
CA LYS A 39 0.92 -9.31 -15.75
C LYS A 39 -0.21 -9.07 -14.77
N THR A 40 -0.16 -9.77 -13.65
CA THR A 40 -1.07 -9.58 -12.52
C THR A 40 -0.21 -9.38 -11.27
N GLU A 41 -0.43 -8.28 -10.56
CA GLU A 41 0.25 -8.01 -9.29
C GLU A 41 -0.78 -7.78 -8.18
N ASN A 42 -0.58 -8.47 -7.06
CA ASN A 42 -1.33 -8.24 -5.84
C ASN A 42 -0.48 -7.37 -4.89
N TRP A 43 -0.93 -6.15 -4.61
CA TRP A 43 -0.24 -5.24 -3.67
C TRP A 43 -0.70 -5.43 -2.22
N GLY A 44 -1.65 -6.34 -1.98
CA GLY A 44 -2.20 -6.65 -0.67
C GLY A 44 -3.10 -5.53 -0.12
N VAL A 45 -3.29 -5.56 1.20
CA VAL A 45 -4.12 -4.57 1.92
C VAL A 45 -3.32 -3.31 2.18
N ARG A 46 -3.83 -2.17 1.74
CA ARG A 46 -3.23 -0.85 2.00
C ARG A 46 -4.25 0.12 2.57
N SER A 47 -3.77 1.04 3.40
CA SER A 47 -4.60 2.11 3.96
C SER A 47 -4.86 3.20 2.93
N LEU A 48 -6.11 3.61 2.82
CA LEU A 48 -6.54 4.73 1.98
C LEU A 48 -6.26 6.05 2.71
N THR A 49 -5.86 7.08 1.96
CA THR A 49 -5.62 8.42 2.53
C THR A 49 -6.89 9.03 3.12
N TYR A 50 -8.05 8.71 2.52
CA TYR A 50 -9.37 9.11 2.99
C TYR A 50 -10.35 7.95 2.89
N ARG A 51 -11.47 8.06 3.60
CA ARG A 51 -12.49 7.01 3.64
C ARG A 51 -13.28 6.97 2.33
N MET A 52 -13.33 5.80 1.68
CA MET A 52 -14.11 5.56 0.45
C MET A 52 -15.14 4.47 0.71
N ASN A 53 -16.43 4.72 0.42
CA ASN A 53 -17.52 3.77 0.69
C ASN A 53 -17.44 3.14 2.09
N LYS A 54 -17.15 3.97 3.11
CA LYS A 54 -16.94 3.58 4.52
C LYS A 54 -15.66 2.77 4.84
N ASN A 55 -14.91 2.34 3.85
CA ASN A 55 -13.63 1.63 4.01
C ASN A 55 -12.47 2.59 4.30
N ARG A 56 -11.54 2.18 5.18
CA ARG A 56 -10.26 2.87 5.43
C ARG A 56 -9.06 2.10 4.88
N LYS A 57 -9.25 0.83 4.54
CA LYS A 57 -8.27 -0.03 3.88
C LYS A 57 -8.92 -0.62 2.62
N ALA A 58 -8.11 -1.11 1.70
CA ALA A 58 -8.57 -1.81 0.51
C ALA A 58 -7.51 -2.79 0.04
N HIS A 59 -7.94 -3.86 -0.65
CA HIS A 59 -7.03 -4.71 -1.39
C HIS A 59 -6.76 -4.07 -2.75
N PHE A 60 -5.49 -3.94 -3.11
CA PHE A 60 -5.08 -3.35 -4.37
C PHE A 60 -4.57 -4.41 -5.32
N MET A 61 -5.11 -4.41 -6.54
CA MET A 61 -4.72 -5.31 -7.62
C MET A 61 -4.37 -4.49 -8.85
N LEU A 62 -3.28 -4.88 -9.53
CA LEU A 62 -2.88 -4.34 -10.82
C LEU A 62 -2.96 -5.46 -11.87
N LEU A 63 -3.53 -5.13 -13.02
CA LEU A 63 -3.56 -5.97 -14.22
C LEU A 63 -3.00 -5.18 -15.40
N ASN A 64 -2.09 -5.80 -16.13
CA ASN A 64 -1.60 -5.29 -17.40
C ASN A 64 -2.33 -6.03 -18.51
N ILE A 65 -3.05 -5.29 -19.34
CA ILE A 65 -3.95 -5.82 -20.35
C ILE A 65 -3.45 -5.38 -21.73
N ASP A 66 -3.33 -6.33 -22.63
CA ASP A 66 -3.15 -6.09 -24.06
C ASP A 66 -4.44 -6.50 -24.77
N GLY A 67 -5.18 -5.56 -25.36
CA GLY A 67 -6.52 -5.86 -25.85
C GLY A 67 -7.18 -4.71 -26.61
N PRO A 68 -8.27 -4.96 -27.34
CA PRO A 68 -9.09 -3.89 -27.92
C PRO A 68 -9.84 -3.12 -26.82
N ALA A 69 -10.27 -1.89 -27.12
CA ALA A 69 -11.01 -1.04 -26.16
C ALA A 69 -12.35 -1.65 -25.68
N SER A 70 -12.90 -2.61 -26.43
CA SER A 70 -14.09 -3.36 -26.03
C SER A 70 -13.86 -4.19 -24.76
N VAL A 71 -12.63 -4.70 -24.55
CA VAL A 71 -12.26 -5.44 -23.34
C VAL A 71 -12.36 -4.54 -22.12
N VAL A 72 -11.76 -3.34 -22.18
CA VAL A 72 -11.78 -2.37 -21.08
C VAL A 72 -13.22 -1.97 -20.73
N SER A 73 -14.03 -1.69 -21.75
CA SER A 73 -15.43 -1.29 -21.55
C SER A 73 -16.25 -2.37 -20.82
N GLU A 74 -16.00 -3.65 -21.10
CA GLU A 74 -16.71 -4.74 -20.45
C GLU A 74 -16.23 -4.98 -19.02
N ILE A 75 -14.92 -4.90 -18.75
CA ILE A 75 -14.38 -5.00 -17.39
C ILE A 75 -14.96 -3.90 -16.50
N GLU A 76 -14.88 -2.65 -16.94
CA GLU A 76 -15.40 -1.51 -16.18
C GLU A 76 -16.90 -1.62 -15.92
N ARG A 77 -17.64 -2.24 -16.85
CA ARG A 77 -19.06 -2.56 -16.66
C ARG A 77 -19.27 -3.60 -15.55
N GLN A 78 -18.51 -4.69 -15.56
CA GLN A 78 -18.61 -5.74 -14.54
C GLN A 78 -18.17 -5.24 -13.15
N GLU A 79 -17.09 -4.48 -13.08
CA GLU A 79 -16.59 -3.90 -11.83
C GLU A 79 -17.56 -2.88 -11.24
N ARG A 80 -18.26 -2.11 -12.08
CA ARG A 80 -19.31 -1.19 -11.61
C ARG A 80 -20.52 -1.93 -11.04
N ILE A 81 -20.80 -3.15 -11.49
CA ILE A 81 -21.90 -3.98 -10.99
C ILE A 81 -21.49 -4.70 -9.71
N SER A 82 -20.21 -5.04 -9.57
CA SER A 82 -19.69 -5.72 -8.39
C SER A 82 -19.69 -4.81 -7.16
N GLU A 83 -20.40 -5.22 -6.11
CA GLU A 83 -20.41 -4.49 -4.83
C GLU A 83 -19.07 -4.60 -4.07
N ASP A 84 -18.22 -5.56 -4.46
CA ASP A 84 -16.94 -5.79 -3.81
C ASP A 84 -15.86 -4.82 -4.26
N ILE A 85 -16.05 -4.17 -5.42
CA ILE A 85 -15.12 -3.18 -5.96
C ILE A 85 -15.55 -1.78 -5.52
N ILE A 86 -14.66 -1.08 -4.82
CA ILE A 86 -14.92 0.28 -4.33
C ILE A 86 -14.50 1.35 -5.35
N ARG A 87 -13.51 1.07 -6.18
CA ARG A 87 -13.00 1.96 -7.23
C ARG A 87 -12.10 1.18 -8.20
N TYR A 88 -12.09 1.62 -9.45
CA TYR A 88 -11.12 1.19 -10.46
C TYR A 88 -10.55 2.41 -11.20
N LEU A 89 -9.43 2.20 -11.87
CA LEU A 89 -8.83 3.15 -12.80
C LEU A 89 -8.15 2.36 -13.92
N THR A 90 -8.54 2.64 -15.16
CA THR A 90 -7.86 2.13 -16.35
C THR A 90 -7.09 3.27 -17.01
N VAL A 91 -5.81 3.03 -17.31
CA VAL A 91 -4.95 3.97 -18.02
C VAL A 91 -4.41 3.29 -19.26
N ARG A 92 -4.55 3.95 -20.41
CA ARG A 92 -3.86 3.51 -21.64
C ARG A 92 -2.40 3.90 -21.56
N VAL A 93 -1.52 2.94 -21.85
CA VAL A 93 -0.07 3.14 -21.86
C VAL A 93 0.49 2.80 -23.24
N ASP A 94 1.66 3.36 -23.54
CA ASP A 94 2.38 3.09 -24.79
C ASP A 94 3.27 1.84 -24.67
N GLU A 95 3.73 1.50 -23.47
CA GLU A 95 4.55 0.34 -23.15
C GLU A 95 4.18 -0.23 -21.77
N LEU A 96 4.28 -1.55 -21.60
CA LEU A 96 4.05 -2.23 -20.32
C LEU A 96 5.39 -2.50 -19.64
N GLU A 97 5.57 -2.02 -18.40
CA GLU A 97 6.76 -2.36 -17.62
C GLU A 97 6.69 -3.82 -17.12
N GLU A 98 7.65 -4.64 -17.52
CA GLU A 98 7.76 -6.04 -17.09
C GLU A 98 8.29 -6.19 -15.65
N GLY A 99 9.15 -5.25 -15.20
CA GLY A 99 9.75 -5.29 -13.87
C GLY A 99 8.73 -5.09 -12.74
N PRO A 100 9.03 -5.49 -11.49
CA PRO A 100 8.09 -5.31 -10.37
C PRO A 100 7.71 -3.84 -10.24
N SER A 101 6.41 -3.55 -10.02
CA SER A 101 5.95 -2.17 -9.91
C SER A 101 6.65 -1.42 -8.76
N ALA A 102 6.65 -0.08 -8.82
CA ALA A 102 7.19 0.77 -7.77
C ALA A 102 6.59 0.45 -6.38
N MET A 103 5.35 -0.06 -6.35
CA MET A 103 4.64 -0.47 -5.15
C MET A 103 5.24 -1.72 -4.51
N MET A 104 5.59 -2.73 -5.31
CA MET A 104 6.28 -3.95 -4.84
C MET A 104 7.72 -3.66 -4.42
N ARG A 105 8.45 -2.85 -5.21
CA ARG A 105 9.84 -2.45 -4.87
C ARG A 105 9.94 -1.71 -3.54
N LYS A 106 8.90 -0.97 -3.13
CA LYS A 106 8.86 -0.31 -1.82
C LYS A 106 8.57 -1.31 -0.69
N ALA A 107 7.59 -2.19 -0.88
CA ALA A 107 7.24 -3.19 0.11
C ALA A 107 8.42 -4.12 0.45
N ASP A 108 9.19 -4.54 -0.56
CA ASP A 108 10.35 -5.41 -0.33
C ASP A 108 11.48 -4.70 0.44
N ARG A 109 11.74 -3.42 0.14
CA ARG A 109 12.72 -2.61 0.89
C ARG A 109 12.34 -2.41 2.35
N ASP A 110 11.05 -2.17 2.61
CA ASP A 110 10.55 -1.99 3.97
C ASP A 110 10.67 -3.31 4.77
N ARG A 111 10.32 -4.46 4.16
CA ARG A 111 10.51 -5.79 4.78
C ARG A 111 11.97 -6.12 5.06
N GLU A 112 12.86 -5.89 4.09
CA GLU A 112 14.29 -6.18 4.23
C GLU A 112 14.94 -5.32 5.33
N ARG A 113 14.45 -4.09 5.52
CA ARG A 113 14.89 -3.21 6.61
C ARG A 113 14.46 -3.73 7.98
N ASP A 114 13.25 -4.28 8.09
CA ASP A 114 12.74 -4.85 9.35
C ASP A 114 13.46 -6.17 9.69
N GLU A 115 13.79 -7.00 8.68
CA GLU A 115 14.55 -8.25 8.86
C GLU A 115 16.03 -8.02 9.23
N ARG A 116 16.69 -7.01 8.65
CA ARG A 116 18.06 -6.62 9.01
C ARG A 116 18.15 -5.82 10.32
N GLY A 117 17.02 -5.37 10.86
CA GLY A 117 16.94 -4.63 12.14
C GLY A 117 16.96 -5.51 13.39
N GLY A 118 17.03 -6.84 13.22
CA GLY A 118 16.92 -7.81 14.29
C GLY A 118 18.24 -8.36 14.84
N PHE A 119 19.28 -7.56 15.08
CA PHE A 119 20.36 -7.99 16.00
C PHE A 119 21.16 -6.82 16.60
N GLY A 120 20.76 -6.43 17.80
CA GLY A 120 21.52 -5.63 18.76
C GLY A 120 21.05 -6.01 20.16
N GLY A 121 21.39 -7.24 20.56
CA GLY A 121 20.98 -7.87 21.81
C GLY A 121 21.13 -6.94 23.01
N ARG A 122 20.05 -6.82 23.79
CA ARG A 122 20.06 -6.13 25.09
C ARG A 122 20.56 -7.08 26.17
N GLU A 123 21.79 -7.58 26.00
CA GLU A 123 22.62 -8.16 27.07
C GLU A 123 24.06 -7.70 26.83
N GLY A 124 24.62 -6.94 27.77
CA GLY A 124 26.02 -6.49 27.74
C GLY A 124 26.17 -4.97 27.83
N GLY A 125 26.56 -4.49 29.01
CA GLY A 125 26.59 -3.07 29.37
C GLY A 125 27.71 -2.22 28.75
N GLY A 126 27.70 -0.94 29.14
CA GLY A 126 28.80 -0.02 28.89
C GLY A 126 28.37 1.43 28.72
N PHE A 127 28.43 2.21 29.80
CA PHE A 127 28.82 3.63 29.81
C PHE A 127 28.14 4.61 28.82
N ARG A 128 27.11 5.31 29.31
CA ARG A 128 27.01 6.76 29.10
C ARG A 128 26.89 7.45 30.45
N GLY A 129 28.06 7.76 31.01
CA GLY A 129 28.20 8.75 32.06
C GLY A 129 27.75 10.14 31.58
N ASP A 130 27.57 11.01 32.57
CA ASP A 130 27.35 12.46 32.44
C ASP A 130 25.96 12.92 31.98
N ARG A 131 24.97 12.67 32.83
CA ARG A 131 23.91 13.65 33.06
C ARG A 131 24.12 14.24 34.45
N GLY A 132 24.97 15.29 34.50
CA GLY A 132 25.33 16.01 35.73
C GLY A 132 24.11 16.51 36.51
N PRO A 133 24.26 16.75 37.83
CA PRO A 133 23.16 17.06 38.72
C PRO A 133 22.53 18.40 38.36
N ARG A 134 21.19 18.43 38.30
CA ARG A 134 20.41 19.67 38.23
C ARG A 134 20.74 20.50 39.47
N ARG A 135 21.26 21.71 39.28
CA ARG A 135 21.59 22.66 40.36
C ARG A 135 20.38 22.86 41.28
N SER A 136 20.59 22.69 42.58
CA SER A 136 19.69 23.12 43.65
C SER A 136 19.53 24.64 43.58
N ARG A 137 18.28 25.10 43.73
CA ARG A 137 17.90 26.50 43.67
C ARG A 137 17.86 27.02 45.10
N GLU A 138 18.97 27.54 45.60
CA GLU A 138 19.06 28.27 46.86
C GLU A 138 19.68 29.66 46.60
N ASP A 139 18.97 30.66 47.13
CA ASP A 139 19.41 31.96 47.65
C ASP A 139 19.96 33.06 46.71
N ASP A 140 19.06 33.98 46.37
CA ASP A 140 19.27 35.43 46.16
C ASP A 140 17.96 36.10 46.63
N ALA A 141 17.87 37.09 47.51
CA ALA A 141 18.88 37.92 48.15
C ALA A 141 18.31 38.53 49.43
N THR A 142 19.22 38.78 50.36
CA THR A 142 19.18 39.60 51.58
C THR A 142 18.55 40.99 51.41
N GLY A 143 17.88 41.47 52.46
CA GLY A 143 17.57 42.89 52.64
C GLY A 143 16.76 43.17 53.91
N SER A 144 17.42 43.08 55.06
CA SER A 144 16.99 43.62 56.35
C SER A 144 16.85 45.14 56.30
N ASP A 145 15.80 45.69 56.90
CA ASP A 145 15.87 46.95 57.66
C ASP A 145 14.79 46.96 58.75
N GLU A 146 15.17 47.55 59.88
CA GLU A 146 14.67 47.43 61.24
C GLU A 146 13.48 48.36 61.59
N GLU A 147 12.85 48.05 62.74
CA GLU A 147 11.92 48.81 63.61
C GLU A 147 10.59 49.38 63.05
#